data_AF-A0A7G7GBL3-F1
#
_entry.id   AF-A0A7G7GBL3-F1
#
_cell.length_a   1.000
_cell.length_b   1.000
_cell.length_c   1.000
_cell.angle_alpha   90.00
_cell.angle_beta   90.00
_cell.angle_gamma   90.00
#
_symmetry.space_group_name_H-M   'P 1'
#
loop_
_entity.id
_entity.type
_entity.pdbx_description
1 polymer ?
#
loop_
_entity_poly.entity_id
_entity_poly.type
_entity_poly.pdbx_seq_one_letter_code
_entity_poly.pdbx_strand_id
1 'polypeptide(L)' 'MAVTRLKRKDRKNKARANNRQRVIKQLLTTPVIKNVDVEALKASFTNNAAATPAPAATAAPETAAE' A
#
# COMPACT_ATOMS: atom_id res chain seq x y z
N MET A 1 -24.46 -32.38 10.37
CA MET A 1 -25.41 -31.89 9.35
C MET A 1 -24.63 -31.23 8.23
N ALA A 2 -24.55 -31.87 7.05
CA ALA A 2 -23.80 -31.32 5.91
C ALA A 2 -24.39 -29.97 5.51
N VAL A 3 -23.56 -28.93 5.41
CA VAL A 3 -24.03 -27.55 5.18
C VAL A 3 -24.70 -27.47 3.81
N THR A 4 -26.03 -27.48 3.78
CA THR A 4 -26.84 -27.34 2.56
C THR A 4 -26.80 -25.89 2.07
N ARG A 5 -25.72 -25.52 1.36
CA ARG A 5 -25.60 -24.19 0.76
C ARG A 5 -26.23 -24.15 -0.63
N LEU A 6 -27.02 -23.11 -0.86
CA LEU A 6 -27.59 -22.82 -2.18
C LEU A 6 -26.45 -22.50 -3.17
N LYS A 7 -26.36 -23.26 -4.27
CA LYS A 7 -25.31 -23.11 -5.31
C LYS A 7 -25.16 -21.66 -5.82
N ARG A 8 -26.24 -20.88 -5.85
CA ARG A 8 -26.21 -19.45 -6.22
C ARG A 8 -25.39 -18.60 -5.24
N LYS A 9 -25.53 -18.85 -3.93
CA LYS A 9 -24.81 -18.12 -2.88
C LYS A 9 -23.32 -18.42 -2.94
N ASP A 10 -22.97 -19.68 -3.14
CA ASP A 10 -21.56 -20.08 -3.30
C ASP A 10 -20.90 -19.49 -4.54
N ARG A 11 -21.61 -19.46 -5.68
CA ARG A 11 -21.11 -18.79 -6.90
C ARG A 11 -20.86 -17.30 -6.66
N LYS A 12 -21.80 -16.59 -6.01
CA LYS A 12 -21.63 -15.17 -5.65
C LYS A 12 -20.45 -14.95 -4.71
N ASN A 13 -20.27 -15.83 -3.71
CA ASN A 13 -19.17 -15.72 -2.76
C ASN A 13 -17.81 -15.95 -3.42
N LYS A 14 -17.69 -16.96 -4.30
CA LYS A 14 -16.48 -17.22 -5.07
C LYS A 14 -16.12 -16.04 -5.98
N ALA A 15 -17.09 -15.48 -6.71
CA ALA A 15 -16.87 -14.31 -7.55
C ALA A 15 -16.37 -13.09 -6.74
N ARG A 16 -16.97 -12.83 -5.57
CA ARG A 16 -16.51 -11.76 -4.67
C ARG A 16 -15.10 -11.97 -4.15
N ALA A 17 -14.75 -13.21 -3.77
CA ALA A 17 -13.41 -13.55 -3.30
C ALA A 17 -12.37 -13.35 -4.41
N ASN A 18 -12.65 -13.83 -5.62
CA ASN A 18 -11.76 -13.67 -6.78
C ASN A 18 -11.55 -12.19 -7.13
N ASN A 19 -12.60 -11.36 -7.06
CA ASN A 19 -12.48 -9.93 -7.29
C ASN A 19 -11.57 -9.24 -6.27
N ARG A 20 -11.67 -9.59 -4.99
CA ARG A 20 -10.78 -9.07 -3.93
C ARG A 20 -9.34 -9.48 -4.16
N GLN A 21 -9.10 -10.76 -4.46
CA GLN A 21 -7.75 -11.26 -4.77
C GLN A 21 -7.14 -10.55 -5.98
N ARG A 22 -7.93 -10.26 -7.02
CA ARG A 22 -7.47 -9.50 -8.20
C ARG A 22 -7.02 -8.10 -7.82
N VAL A 23 -7.81 -7.39 -7.01
CA VAL A 23 -7.46 -6.04 -6.53
C VAL A 23 -6.17 -6.08 -5.71
N ILE A 24 -6.04 -7.03 -4.78
CA ILE A 24 -4.82 -7.19 -3.97
C ILE A 24 -3.61 -7.44 -4.86
N LYS A 25 -3.72 -8.34 -5.84
CA LYS A 25 -2.64 -8.62 -6.79
C LYS A 25 -2.25 -7.37 -7.57
N GLN A 26 -3.22 -6.57 -8.02
CA GLN A 26 -2.98 -5.32 -8.72
C GLN A 26 -2.28 -4.25 -7.85
N LEU A 27 -2.61 -4.18 -6.56
CA LEU A 27 -1.93 -3.25 -5.64
C LEU A 27 -0.51 -3.69 -5.31
N LEU A 28 -0.29 -5.00 -5.21
CA LEU A 28 1.02 -5.59 -4.90
C LEU A 28 1.87 -5.85 -6.15
N THR A 29 1.39 -5.53 -7.35
CA THR A 29 2.24 -5.68 -8.54
C THR A 29 3.38 -4.68 -8.48
N THR A 30 4.59 -5.18 -8.28
CA THR A 30 5.80 -4.44 -8.57
C THR A 30 5.95 -4.35 -10.09
N PRO A 31 5.80 -3.17 -10.71
CA PRO A 31 5.97 -3.05 -12.15
C PRO A 31 7.40 -3.45 -12.52
N VAL A 32 7.57 -4.27 -13.56
CA VAL A 32 8.89 -4.50 -14.15
C VAL A 32 9.27 -3.21 -14.88
N ILE A 33 10.06 -2.38 -14.22
CA ILE A 33 10.49 -1.11 -14.77
C ILE A 33 11.59 -1.40 -15.80
N LYS A 34 11.19 -1.58 -17.06
CA LYS A 34 12.11 -2.06 -18.11
C LYS A 34 13.15 -1.01 -18.55
N ASN A 35 12.91 0.29 -18.34
CA ASN A 35 13.78 1.38 -18.81
C ASN A 35 13.81 2.59 -17.83
N VAL A 36 14.18 2.40 -16.56
CA VAL A 36 14.41 3.55 -15.65
C VAL A 36 15.90 3.79 -15.47
N ASP A 37 16.32 5.00 -15.82
CA ASP A 37 17.63 5.54 -15.48
C ASP A 37 17.63 5.93 -14.00
N VAL A 38 18.36 5.14 -13.22
CA VAL A 38 18.43 5.28 -11.76
C VAL A 38 19.18 6.55 -11.35
N GLU A 39 20.07 7.07 -12.19
CA GLU A 39 20.85 8.28 -11.91
C GLU A 39 20.00 9.54 -12.09
N ALA A 40 19.25 9.60 -13.20
CA ALA A 40 18.31 10.68 -13.47
C ALA A 40 17.22 10.78 -12.38
N LEU A 41 16.72 9.63 -11.89
CA LEU A 41 15.76 9.62 -10.78
C LEU A 41 16.36 10.16 -9.49
N LYS A 42 17.57 9.73 -9.10
CA LYS A 42 18.23 10.24 -7.88
C LYS A 42 18.43 11.75 -7.94
N ALA A 43 18.81 12.29 -9.09
CA ALA A 43 18.95 13.74 -9.29
C ALA A 43 17.62 14.50 -9.14
N SER A 44 16.49 13.92 -9.56
CA SER A 44 15.17 14.52 -9.40
C SER A 44 14.76 14.67 -7.93
N PHE A 45 15.17 13.73 -7.06
CA PHE A 45 14.85 13.76 -5.63
C PHE A 45 15.75 14.69 -4.83
N THR A 46 17.02 14.85 -5.20
CA THR A 46 17.91 15.83 -4.53
C THR A 46 17.49 17.27 -4.79
N ASN A 47 16.92 17.54 -5.96
CA ASN A 47 16.45 18.88 -6.33
C ASN A 47 15.13 19.27 -5.63
N ASN A 48 14.32 18.29 -5.20
CA ASN A 48 13.03 18.54 -4.55
C ASN A 48 13.13 18.69 -3.01
N ALA A 49 14.24 18.28 -2.39
CA ALA A 49 14.49 18.49 -0.96
C ALA A 49 14.64 19.98 -0.59
N ALA A 50 14.86 20.86 -1.58
CA ALA A 50 14.92 22.31 -1.38
C ALA A 50 13.55 23.01 -1.45
N ALA A 51 12.47 22.29 -1.78
CA ALA A 51 11.15 22.89 -2.01
C ALA A 51 10.08 22.34 -1.05
N THR A 52 10.31 22.45 0.27
CA THR A 52 9.36 22.88 1.33
C THR A 52 9.83 22.46 2.73
N PRO A 53 10.14 23.40 3.65
CA PRO A 53 10.24 23.08 5.07
C PRO A 53 8.84 23.06 5.68
N ALA A 54 8.36 21.89 6.11
CA ALA A 54 7.25 21.77 7.06
C ALA A 54 7.81 21.43 8.46
N PRO A 55 7.34 22.09 9.53
CA PRO A 55 8.02 22.15 10.82
C PRO A 55 7.86 20.85 11.62
N ALA A 56 8.98 20.36 12.18
CA ALA A 56 8.99 19.34 13.23
C ALA A 56 9.40 19.97 14.57
N ALA A 57 8.45 20.10 15.49
CA ALA A 57 8.63 20.16 16.95
C ALA A 57 7.21 20.12 17.55
N THR A 58 6.77 19.04 18.20
CA THR A 58 7.08 18.75 19.60
C THR A 58 6.99 17.24 19.89
N ALA A 59 8.12 16.61 20.22
CA ALA A 59 8.15 15.39 21.02
C ALA A 59 8.49 15.82 22.45
N ALA A 60 7.52 15.72 23.36
CA ALA A 60 7.71 15.92 24.79
C ALA A 60 8.41 14.67 25.38
N PRO A 61 9.54 14.80 26.10
CA PRO A 61 10.10 13.70 26.86
C PRO A 61 9.29 13.49 28.15
N GLU A 62 8.92 12.24 28.41
CA GLU A 62 8.29 11.78 29.64
C GLU A 62 9.29 11.89 30.81
N THR A 63 9.01 12.78 31.75
CA THR A 63 9.51 12.70 33.13
C THR A 63 8.30 12.62 34.05
N ALA A 64 7.97 11.41 34.50
CA ALA A 64 7.10 11.17 35.64
C ALA A 64 7.82 10.21 36.59
N ALA A 65 8.58 10.80 37.51
CA ALA A 65 8.80 10.24 38.82
C ALA A 65 7.76 10.90 39.74
N GLU A 66 6.84 10.11 40.28
CA GLU A 66 6.35 10.10 41.69
C GLU A 66 5.18 9.10 41.83
#